data_AF-A0A0D2MXA4-F1
#
_entry.id   AF-A0A0D2MXA4-F1
#
_cell.length_a   1.000
_cell.length_b   1.000
_cell.length_c   1.000
_cell.angle_alpha   90.00
_cell.angle_beta   90.00
_cell.angle_gamma   90.00
#
_symmetry.space_group_name_H-M   'P 1'
#
loop_
_entity.id
_entity.type
_entity.pdbx_description
1 polymer ?
#
loop_
_entity_poly.entity_id
_entity_poly.type
_entity_poly.pdbx_seq_one_letter_code
_entity_poly.pdbx_strand_id
1 'polypeptide(L)'
;MSVTLRTRKFMTNRLLARRQFVVDVLHPGRATVSKSEIKDKLASLYNVGESNTIFVFGFRTQFGGGKSTGFGLIYDNLKAAEKFEPKHRLVRCGADAAGGLGGGPHLWGAAGSSAALAGRPFSLPGSGREQQQRQQQRQQQRQPQQQQQQQQQQQQQRHKVQECTAAAAAAAVAMAALAAPAAFATHQQQRQPVQLAGSGGCTPPGASCAAASNSLRLALEQGLAKKVERSRKQLKERKNRTKKIRGIKKNKSA
;
A
#
# COMPACT_ATOMS: atom_id res chain seq x y z
N MET A 1 -10.74 -34.24 20.52
CA MET A 1 -10.56 -35.14 19.35
C MET A 1 -9.33 -34.72 18.57
N SER A 2 -8.50 -35.68 18.17
CA SER A 2 -7.24 -35.41 17.45
C SER A 2 -7.52 -35.12 15.97
N VAL A 3 -6.72 -34.21 15.39
CA VAL A 3 -6.71 -33.94 13.94
C VAL A 3 -5.47 -34.60 13.35
N THR A 4 -5.66 -35.44 12.34
CA THR A 4 -4.59 -36.20 11.69
C THR A 4 -4.39 -35.70 10.26
N LEU A 5 -3.14 -35.50 9.86
CA LEU A 5 -2.77 -35.12 8.49
C LEU A 5 -2.24 -36.33 7.73
N ARG A 6 -2.68 -36.49 6.49
CA ARG A 6 -2.10 -37.43 5.53
C ARG A 6 -1.65 -36.65 4.29
N THR A 7 -0.50 -36.98 3.75
CA THR A 7 0.01 -36.35 2.53
C THR A 7 -0.09 -37.33 1.36
N ARG A 8 -0.45 -36.82 0.18
CA ARG A 8 -0.55 -37.57 -1.07
C ARG A 8 0.18 -36.84 -2.18
N LYS A 9 0.63 -37.58 -3.21
CA LYS A 9 1.30 -37.03 -4.40
C LYS A 9 2.45 -36.10 -4.02
N PHE A 10 3.33 -36.59 -3.15
CA PHE A 10 4.47 -35.82 -2.67
C PHE A 10 5.54 -35.73 -3.75
N MET A 11 5.87 -34.50 -4.16
CA MET A 11 6.88 -34.24 -5.19
C MET A 11 7.84 -33.15 -4.72
N THR A 12 9.13 -33.40 -4.91
CA THR A 12 10.20 -32.42 -4.67
C THR A 12 10.49 -31.67 -5.96
N ASN A 13 10.15 -30.38 -6.00
CA ASN A 13 10.41 -29.52 -7.16
C ASN A 13 11.66 -28.66 -6.89
N ARG A 14 12.77 -29.03 -7.51
CA ARG A 14 14.05 -28.32 -7.36
C ARG A 14 14.14 -27.01 -8.14
N LEU A 15 13.39 -26.86 -9.22
CA LEU A 15 13.36 -25.62 -10.02
C LEU A 15 12.81 -24.44 -9.21
N LEU A 16 11.85 -24.72 -8.32
CA LEU A 16 11.20 -23.74 -7.46
C LEU A 16 11.63 -23.83 -6.00
N ALA A 17 12.66 -24.64 -5.70
CA ALA A 17 13.17 -24.90 -4.35
C ALA A 17 12.06 -25.18 -3.31
N ARG A 18 11.12 -26.08 -3.67
CA ARG A 18 9.97 -26.41 -2.82
C ARG A 18 9.55 -27.86 -2.93
N ARG A 19 8.90 -28.34 -1.88
CA ARG A 19 8.21 -29.64 -1.82
C ARG A 19 6.71 -29.36 -1.92
N GLN A 20 6.03 -30.03 -2.84
CA GLN A 20 4.60 -29.84 -3.12
C GLN A 20 3.83 -31.15 -2.98
N PHE A 21 2.65 -31.07 -2.37
CA PHE A 21 1.83 -32.24 -2.08
C PHE A 21 0.37 -31.84 -1.86
N VAL A 22 -0.50 -32.86 -1.88
CA VAL A 22 -1.90 -32.75 -1.46
C VAL A 22 -1.98 -33.14 0.01
N VAL A 23 -2.72 -32.35 0.80
CA VAL A 23 -2.95 -32.58 2.23
C VAL A 23 -4.39 -33.04 2.43
N ASP A 24 -4.55 -34.20 3.05
CA ASP A 24 -5.82 -34.66 3.57
C ASP A 24 -5.84 -34.46 5.08
N VAL A 25 -6.87 -33.77 5.55
CA VAL A 25 -7.10 -33.44 6.96
C VAL A 25 -8.26 -34.30 7.45
N LEU A 26 -7.97 -35.24 8.35
CA LEU A 26 -8.96 -36.04 9.04
C LEU A 26 -9.27 -35.39 10.38
N HIS A 27 -10.53 -35.03 10.59
CA HIS A 27 -10.99 -34.27 11.76
C HIS A 27 -12.41 -34.72 12.17
N PRO A 28 -12.54 -35.92 12.75
CA PRO A 28 -13.84 -36.46 13.15
C PRO A 28 -14.46 -35.59 14.25
N GLY A 29 -15.76 -35.30 14.12
CA GLY A 29 -16.54 -34.56 15.12
C GLY A 29 -16.15 -33.09 15.29
N ARG A 30 -15.22 -32.57 14.49
CA ARG A 30 -14.84 -31.15 14.48
C ARG A 30 -15.22 -30.52 13.14
N ALA A 31 -15.54 -29.23 13.17
CA ALA A 31 -15.64 -28.42 11.97
C ALA A 31 -14.26 -28.24 11.29
N THR A 32 -14.23 -27.47 10.20
CA THR A 32 -13.02 -27.21 9.42
C THR A 32 -11.87 -26.71 10.29
N VAL A 33 -10.71 -27.39 10.19
CA VAL A 33 -9.49 -27.08 10.95
C VAL A 33 -8.89 -25.75 10.47
N SER A 34 -8.37 -24.96 11.40
CA SER A 34 -7.66 -23.71 11.10
C SER A 34 -6.35 -23.98 10.36
N LYS A 35 -5.90 -23.03 9.53
CA LYS A 35 -4.67 -23.21 8.72
C LYS A 35 -3.41 -23.19 9.57
N SER A 36 -3.39 -22.44 10.68
CA SER A 36 -2.28 -22.40 11.63
C SER A 36 -2.00 -23.78 12.22
N GLU A 37 -3.03 -24.46 12.73
CA GLU A 37 -2.86 -25.80 13.31
C GLU A 37 -2.35 -26.83 12.28
N ILE A 38 -2.77 -26.70 11.02
CA ILE A 38 -2.27 -27.56 9.94
C ILE A 38 -0.79 -27.26 9.66
N LYS A 39 -0.39 -25.98 9.65
CA LYS A 39 1.02 -25.58 9.48
C LYS A 39 1.89 -26.14 10.60
N ASP A 40 1.44 -26.03 11.85
CA ASP A 40 2.20 -26.49 13.02
C ASP A 40 2.44 -28.00 12.95
N LYS A 41 1.41 -28.76 12.54
CA LYS A 41 1.54 -30.22 12.35
C LYS A 41 2.44 -30.58 11.18
N LEU A 42 2.37 -29.85 10.07
CA LEU A 42 3.28 -30.06 8.96
C LEU A 42 4.73 -29.72 9.32
N ALA A 43 4.93 -28.70 10.17
CA ALA A 43 6.23 -28.32 10.69
C ALA A 43 6.83 -29.45 11.53
N SER A 44 6.05 -30.07 12.43
CA SER A 44 6.48 -31.24 13.19
C SER A 44 6.71 -32.48 12.33
N LEU A 45 5.86 -32.73 11.32
CA LEU A 45 5.98 -33.93 10.47
C LEU A 45 7.22 -33.91 9.58
N TYR A 46 7.59 -32.73 9.08
CA TYR A 46 8.69 -32.57 8.13
C TYR A 46 9.92 -31.87 8.73
N ASN A 47 9.92 -31.64 10.05
CA ASN A 47 10.99 -30.95 10.78
C ASN A 47 11.38 -29.61 10.15
N VAL A 48 10.38 -28.78 9.87
CA VAL A 48 10.59 -27.44 9.31
C VAL A 48 10.56 -26.45 10.47
N GLY A 49 11.65 -25.68 10.65
CA GLY A 49 11.81 -24.76 11.77
C GLY A 49 10.84 -23.57 11.76
N GLU A 50 10.35 -23.16 10.58
CA GLU A 50 9.50 -21.98 10.42
C GLU A 50 8.15 -22.32 9.75
N SER A 51 7.04 -22.08 10.43
CA SER A 51 5.67 -22.26 9.90
C SER A 51 5.29 -21.25 8.80
N ASN A 52 6.06 -20.17 8.68
CA ASN A 52 5.92 -19.15 7.64
C ASN A 52 6.35 -19.65 6.25
N THR A 53 7.28 -20.61 6.21
CA THR A 53 7.77 -21.26 4.99
C THR A 53 6.76 -22.25 4.41
N ILE A 54 5.77 -22.65 5.23
CA ILE A 54 4.72 -23.60 4.86
C ILE A 54 3.47 -22.86 4.41
N PHE A 55 3.03 -23.12 3.18
CA PHE A 55 1.83 -22.55 2.59
C PHE A 55 0.79 -23.64 2.35
N VAL A 56 -0.43 -23.38 2.83
CA VAL A 56 -1.54 -24.32 2.74
C VAL A 56 -2.76 -23.60 2.18
N PHE A 57 -3.35 -24.12 1.10
CA PHE A 57 -4.42 -23.45 0.38
C PHE A 57 -5.39 -24.42 -0.28
N GLY A 58 -6.54 -23.88 -0.74
CA GLY A 58 -7.51 -24.64 -1.52
C GLY A 58 -8.21 -25.74 -0.74
N PHE A 59 -8.42 -25.58 0.57
CA PHE A 59 -9.13 -26.57 1.36
C PHE A 59 -10.60 -26.67 0.97
N ARG A 60 -11.03 -27.89 0.65
CA ARG A 60 -12.42 -28.27 0.40
C ARG A 60 -12.78 -29.45 1.29
N THR A 61 -13.81 -29.25 2.12
CA THR A 61 -14.39 -30.29 2.95
C THR A 61 -15.27 -31.19 2.09
N GLN A 62 -15.18 -32.51 2.29
CA GLN A 62 -16.04 -33.47 1.61
C GLN A 62 -17.48 -33.39 2.12
N PHE A 63 -18.43 -33.78 1.27
CA PHE A 63 -19.83 -33.92 1.69
C PHE A 63 -19.93 -34.96 2.81
N GLY A 64 -20.73 -34.67 3.84
CA GLY A 64 -20.77 -35.47 5.07
C GLY A 64 -19.67 -35.15 6.10
N GLY A 65 -18.72 -34.26 5.77
CA GLY A 65 -17.72 -33.76 6.72
C GLY A 65 -16.61 -34.77 7.08
N GLY A 66 -15.86 -34.47 8.15
CA GLY A 66 -14.81 -35.32 8.71
C GLY A 66 -13.50 -35.41 7.90
N LYS A 67 -13.54 -35.14 6.60
CA LYS A 67 -12.38 -35.12 5.70
C LYS A 67 -12.34 -33.82 4.90
N SER A 68 -11.20 -33.14 4.91
CA SER A 68 -10.93 -31.99 4.05
C SER A 68 -9.68 -32.22 3.25
N THR A 69 -9.72 -31.83 1.98
CA THR A 69 -8.60 -31.97 1.03
C THR A 69 -8.09 -30.59 0.67
N GLY A 70 -6.78 -30.42 0.56
CA GLY A 70 -6.16 -29.16 0.17
C GLY A 70 -4.76 -29.37 -0.39
N PHE A 71 -4.07 -28.27 -0.67
CA PHE A 71 -2.71 -28.29 -1.19
C PHE A 71 -1.75 -27.72 -0.17
N GLY A 72 -0.57 -28.33 -0.07
CA GLY A 72 0.52 -27.92 0.80
C GLY A 72 1.80 -27.70 -0.02
N LEU A 73 2.49 -26.61 0.28
CA LEU A 73 3.80 -26.27 -0.25
C LEU A 73 4.73 -25.99 0.93
N ILE A 74 5.92 -26.57 0.89
CA ILE A 74 7.01 -26.30 1.84
C ILE A 74 8.17 -25.77 1.00
N TYR A 75 8.55 -24.51 1.20
CA TYR A 75 9.76 -23.97 0.60
C TYR A 75 10.99 -24.34 1.43
N ASP A 76 12.17 -24.27 0.83
CA ASP A 76 13.42 -24.43 1.58
C ASP A 76 13.81 -23.11 2.30
N ASN A 77 13.45 -21.95 1.71
CA ASN A 77 13.77 -20.61 2.22
C ASN A 77 12.60 -19.62 2.04
N LEU A 78 12.49 -18.62 2.93
CA LEU A 78 11.50 -17.53 2.81
C LEU A 78 11.70 -16.68 1.55
N LYS A 79 12.94 -16.38 1.17
CA LYS A 79 13.27 -15.64 -0.05
C LYS A 79 12.76 -16.34 -1.32
N ALA A 80 12.79 -17.67 -1.34
CA ALA A 80 12.24 -18.45 -2.44
C ALA A 80 10.71 -18.41 -2.43
N ALA A 81 10.09 -18.42 -1.25
CA ALA A 81 8.65 -18.26 -1.12
C ALA A 81 8.17 -16.92 -1.69
N GLU A 82 8.80 -15.80 -1.33
CA GLU A 82 8.43 -14.46 -1.83
C GLU A 82 8.55 -14.33 -3.36
N LYS A 83 9.55 -14.99 -3.96
CA LYS A 83 9.80 -14.93 -5.41
C LYS A 83 8.80 -15.74 -6.22
N PHE A 84 8.44 -16.94 -5.75
CA PHE A 84 7.66 -17.91 -6.52
C PHE A 84 6.19 -17.99 -6.12
N GLU A 85 5.81 -17.48 -4.94
CA GLU A 85 4.41 -17.43 -4.54
C GLU A 85 3.65 -16.29 -5.23
N PRO A 86 2.42 -16.54 -5.67
CA PRO A 86 1.52 -15.47 -6.04
C PRO A 86 1.29 -14.50 -4.87
N LYS A 87 1.45 -13.20 -5.12
CA LYS A 87 1.30 -12.10 -4.13
C LYS A 87 0.04 -12.18 -3.26
N HIS A 88 -1.08 -12.63 -3.82
CA HIS A 88 -2.34 -12.76 -3.06
C HIS A 88 -2.27 -13.79 -1.92
N ARG A 89 -1.38 -14.80 -2.01
CA ARG A 89 -1.21 -15.81 -0.97
C ARG A 89 -0.31 -15.30 0.15
N LEU A 90 0.74 -14.57 -0.21
CA LEU A 90 1.67 -13.92 0.71
C LEU A 90 0.95 -12.86 1.56
N VAL A 91 0.12 -12.00 0.95
CA VAL A 91 -0.72 -11.02 1.67
C VAL A 91 -1.67 -11.69 2.67
N ARG A 92 -2.23 -12.86 2.31
CA ARG A 92 -3.11 -13.63 3.21
C ARG A 92 -2.35 -14.32 4.35
N CYS A 93 -1.06 -14.61 4.17
CA CYS A 93 -0.21 -15.20 5.19
C CYS A 93 0.50 -14.13 6.04
N GLY A 94 0.39 -12.85 5.69
CA GLY A 94 1.06 -11.75 6.39
C GLY A 94 2.57 -11.65 6.09
N ALA A 95 3.08 -12.38 5.10
CA ALA A 95 4.51 -12.36 4.73
C ALA A 95 4.88 -11.12 3.88
N ASP A 96 3.96 -10.64 3.03
CA ASP A 96 4.11 -9.41 2.24
C ASP A 96 3.63 -8.18 3.04
N ALA A 97 4.31 -7.84 4.14
CA ALA A 97 4.15 -6.53 4.78
C ALA A 97 5.06 -5.46 4.16
N ALA A 98 6.01 -5.85 3.31
CA ALA A 98 7.01 -4.97 2.70
C ALA A 98 6.72 -4.72 1.21
N GLY A 99 5.64 -3.99 0.92
CA GLY A 99 5.20 -3.79 -0.48
C GLY A 99 4.28 -2.62 -0.71
N GLY A 100 4.47 -1.51 0.02
CA GLY A 100 3.84 -0.22 -0.27
C GLY A 100 2.41 -0.07 0.25
N LEU A 101 2.23 0.98 1.05
CA LEU A 101 1.01 1.42 1.74
C LEU A 101 0.77 0.67 3.06
N GLY A 102 1.19 1.35 4.14
CA GLY A 102 0.84 0.99 5.51
C GLY A 102 -0.65 0.73 5.65
N GLY A 103 -0.99 -0.55 5.83
CA GLY A 103 -2.17 -0.95 6.56
C GLY A 103 -1.69 -1.34 7.94
N GLY A 104 -1.77 -0.42 8.90
CA GLY A 104 -1.75 -0.80 10.31
C GLY A 104 -2.84 -1.85 10.58
N PRO A 105 -2.76 -2.60 11.68
CA PRO A 105 -3.80 -3.55 12.03
C PRO A 105 -5.13 -2.78 12.05
N HIS A 106 -6.02 -3.17 11.16
CA HIS A 106 -7.40 -2.73 11.19
C HIS A 106 -7.91 -3.22 12.54
N LEU A 107 -8.09 -2.24 13.42
CA LEU A 107 -8.70 -2.36 14.72
C LEU A 107 -10.17 -2.77 14.52
N TRP A 108 -10.38 -4.03 14.18
CA TRP A 108 -11.66 -4.69 14.36
C TRP A 108 -11.53 -5.63 15.55
N GLY A 109 -11.91 -5.10 16.71
CA GLY A 109 -12.37 -5.87 17.85
C GLY A 109 -11.50 -7.05 18.26
N ALA A 110 -10.40 -6.76 18.95
CA ALA A 110 -9.90 -7.70 19.95
C ALA A 110 -10.91 -7.75 21.10
N ALA A 111 -11.96 -8.54 20.92
CA ALA A 111 -12.83 -8.97 22.02
C ALA A 111 -12.22 -10.24 22.62
N GLY A 112 -11.65 -10.07 23.80
CA GLY A 112 -11.60 -11.04 24.90
C GLY A 112 -11.10 -12.45 24.59
N SER A 113 -9.83 -12.72 24.86
CA SER A 113 -9.42 -14.05 25.34
C SER A 113 -9.17 -13.98 26.84
N SER A 114 -9.93 -14.83 27.52
CA SER A 114 -9.97 -15.11 28.95
C SER A 114 -8.63 -15.63 29.47
N ALA A 115 -8.04 -14.97 30.48
CA ALA A 115 -7.15 -15.55 31.49
C ALA A 115 -6.59 -14.44 32.40
N ALA A 116 -7.38 -14.02 33.40
CA ALA A 116 -6.89 -13.48 34.68
C ALA A 116 -8.09 -13.28 35.61
N LEU A 117 -8.68 -14.39 36.07
CA LEU A 117 -9.51 -14.39 37.26
C LEU A 117 -8.58 -14.34 38.47
N ALA A 118 -8.24 -13.13 38.91
CA ALA A 118 -7.79 -12.86 40.26
C ALA A 118 -8.22 -11.44 40.64
N GLY A 119 -9.30 -11.36 41.41
CA GLY A 119 -9.69 -10.22 42.27
C GLY A 119 -9.59 -8.82 41.69
N ARG A 120 -10.64 -8.37 41.00
CA ARG A 120 -10.93 -6.92 40.89
C ARG A 120 -12.42 -6.71 41.16
N PRO A 121 -12.80 -5.97 42.22
CA PRO A 121 -14.21 -5.72 42.52
C PRO A 121 -14.83 -4.89 41.41
N PHE A 122 -16.02 -5.28 40.99
CA PHE A 122 -16.87 -4.53 40.06
C PHE A 122 -17.26 -3.21 40.72
N SER A 123 -16.51 -2.14 40.44
CA SER A 123 -16.87 -0.79 40.83
C SER A 123 -17.88 -0.21 39.83
N LEU A 124 -19.06 0.11 40.35
CA LEU A 124 -20.12 0.84 39.66
C LEU A 124 -19.56 2.14 39.04
N PRO A 125 -20.04 2.56 37.85
CA PRO A 125 -19.58 3.77 37.19
C PRO A 125 -19.76 4.98 38.11
N GLY A 126 -18.64 5.67 38.32
CA GLY A 126 -18.48 6.76 39.27
C GLY A 126 -19.47 7.90 39.07
N SER A 127 -19.92 8.43 40.22
CA SER A 127 -20.78 9.59 40.39
C SER A 127 -20.41 10.76 39.47
N GLY A 128 -21.40 11.55 39.05
CA GLY A 128 -21.26 12.68 38.11
C GLY A 128 -20.16 13.71 38.43
N ARG A 129 -19.61 13.71 39.65
CA ARG A 129 -18.45 14.53 40.04
C ARG A 129 -17.16 14.19 39.29
N GLU A 130 -16.89 12.91 38.99
CA GLU A 130 -15.70 12.52 38.22
C GLU A 130 -15.79 12.94 36.75
N GLN A 131 -16.98 12.87 36.16
CA GLN A 131 -17.21 13.36 34.80
C GLN A 131 -17.04 14.88 34.73
N GLN A 132 -17.49 15.60 35.76
CA GLN A 132 -17.34 17.05 35.85
C GLN A 132 -15.87 17.47 36.04
N GLN A 133 -15.11 16.74 36.87
CA GLN A 133 -13.66 16.96 37.02
C GLN A 133 -12.88 16.65 35.73
N ARG A 134 -13.22 15.59 35.00
CA ARG A 134 -12.61 15.29 33.68
C ARG A 134 -12.96 16.34 32.64
N GLN A 135 -14.16 16.91 32.65
CA GLN A 135 -14.51 18.03 31.78
C GLN A 135 -13.74 19.31 32.15
N GLN A 136 -13.59 19.63 33.44
CA GLN A 136 -12.80 20.76 33.89
C GLN A 136 -11.31 20.61 33.55
N GLN A 137 -10.73 19.42 33.72
CA GLN A 137 -9.34 19.15 33.31
C GLN A 137 -9.14 19.29 31.79
N ARG A 138 -10.09 18.82 30.97
CA ARG A 138 -10.04 19.02 29.51
C ARG A 138 -10.18 20.49 29.11
N GLN A 139 -10.95 21.28 29.86
CA GLN A 139 -11.06 22.73 29.63
C GLN A 139 -9.75 23.44 30.01
N GLN A 140 -9.13 23.09 31.14
CA GLN A 140 -7.85 23.64 31.57
C GLN A 140 -6.71 23.29 30.61
N GLN A 141 -6.71 22.11 29.99
CA GLN A 141 -5.69 21.71 29.02
C GLN A 141 -5.84 22.39 27.65
N ARG A 142 -7.05 22.82 27.26
CA ARG A 142 -7.28 23.48 25.95
C ARG A 142 -6.81 24.94 25.91
N GLN A 143 -6.86 25.65 27.03
CA GLN A 143 -6.48 27.06 27.11
C GLN A 143 -5.01 27.34 26.74
N PRO A 144 -3.99 26.64 27.31
CA PRO A 144 -2.60 26.87 26.94
C PRO A 144 -2.31 26.44 25.49
N GLN A 145 -2.99 25.40 25.00
CA GLN A 145 -2.80 24.91 23.63
C GLN A 145 -3.29 25.92 22.58
N GLN A 146 -4.41 26.62 22.85
CA GLN A 146 -4.89 27.69 21.98
C GLN A 146 -3.98 28.92 22.01
N GLN A 147 -3.45 29.31 23.18
CA GLN A 147 -2.47 30.40 23.27
C GLN A 147 -1.19 30.09 22.50
N GLN A 148 -0.67 28.86 22.59
CA GLN A 148 0.51 28.45 21.81
C GLN A 148 0.26 28.52 20.30
N GLN A 149 -0.94 28.12 19.86
CA GLN A 149 -1.32 28.20 18.44
C GLN A 149 -1.42 29.65 17.95
N GLN A 150 -1.96 30.56 18.76
CA GLN A 150 -2.03 31.99 18.43
C GLN A 150 -0.64 32.62 18.39
N GLN A 151 0.26 32.28 19.33
CA GLN A 151 1.64 32.75 19.31
C GLN A 151 2.40 32.27 18.07
N GLN A 152 2.22 31.01 17.66
CA GLN A 152 2.81 30.49 16.42
C GLN A 152 2.27 31.22 15.19
N GLN A 153 0.98 31.54 15.14
CA GLN A 153 0.40 32.32 14.04
C GLN A 153 0.94 33.75 14.00
N GLN A 154 1.12 34.41 15.15
CA GLN A 154 1.75 35.72 15.21
C GLN A 154 3.21 35.66 14.78
N GLN A 155 3.98 34.65 15.18
CA GLN A 155 5.36 34.47 14.71
C GLN A 155 5.43 34.25 13.20
N GLN A 156 4.52 33.47 12.62
CA GLN A 156 4.43 33.28 11.17
C GLN A 156 4.04 34.58 10.44
N GLN A 157 3.15 35.39 11.02
CA GLN A 157 2.81 36.70 10.46
C GLN A 157 3.99 37.68 10.56
N ARG A 158 4.74 37.68 11.67
CA ARG A 158 5.97 38.48 11.83
C ARG A 158 7.03 38.07 10.82
N HIS A 159 7.23 36.78 10.59
CA HIS A 159 8.18 36.28 9.60
C HIS A 159 7.77 36.71 8.18
N LYS A 160 6.48 36.60 7.84
CA LYS A 160 5.96 37.07 6.55
C LYS A 160 6.10 38.58 6.37
N VAL A 161 5.84 39.38 7.40
CA VAL A 161 6.04 40.84 7.34
C VAL A 161 7.52 41.18 7.20
N GLN A 162 8.40 40.49 7.94
CA GLN A 162 9.86 40.66 7.82
C GLN A 162 10.37 40.27 6.43
N GLU A 163 9.87 39.18 5.84
CA GLU A 163 10.15 38.79 4.46
C GLU A 163 9.67 39.85 3.46
N CYS A 164 8.47 40.40 3.64
CA CYS A 164 7.95 41.48 2.79
C CYS A 164 8.72 42.79 2.96
N THR A 165 9.15 43.15 4.18
CA THR A 165 9.97 44.34 4.43
C THR A 165 11.42 44.17 3.97
N ALA A 166 11.97 42.96 4.04
CA ALA A 166 13.29 42.62 3.50
C ALA A 166 13.27 42.62 1.96
N ALA A 167 12.19 42.14 1.34
CA ALA A 167 11.96 42.25 -0.10
C ALA A 167 11.79 43.73 -0.54
N ALA A 168 11.09 44.55 0.26
CA ALA A 168 10.98 46.00 0.01
C ALA A 168 12.30 46.75 0.22
N ALA A 169 13.11 46.37 1.22
CA ALA A 169 14.45 46.93 1.45
C ALA A 169 15.46 46.51 0.37
N ALA A 170 15.39 45.28 -0.14
CA ALA A 170 16.21 44.81 -1.26
C ALA A 170 15.82 45.49 -2.59
N ALA A 171 14.54 45.82 -2.79
CA ALA A 171 14.07 46.60 -3.94
C ALA A 171 14.53 48.07 -3.89
N ALA A 172 14.70 48.66 -2.70
CA ALA A 172 15.26 50.00 -2.54
C ALA A 172 16.76 50.06 -2.90
N VAL A 173 17.51 48.98 -2.64
CA VAL A 173 18.94 48.87 -3.03
C VAL A 173 19.10 48.63 -4.55
N ALA A 174 18.14 47.98 -5.20
CA ALA A 174 18.16 47.72 -6.65
C ALA A 174 17.80 48.97 -7.52
N MET A 175 17.07 49.94 -6.98
CA MET A 175 16.77 51.21 -7.67
C MET A 175 17.96 52.18 -7.74
N ALA A 176 19.08 51.90 -7.07
CA ALA A 176 20.28 52.73 -7.10
C ALA A 176 21.32 52.30 -8.16
N ALA A 177 21.08 51.22 -8.93
CA ALA A 177 22.09 50.63 -9.83
C ALA A 177 21.79 50.77 -11.33
N LEU A 178 20.97 51.74 -11.74
CA LEU A 178 20.67 52.02 -13.16
C LEU A 178 21.26 53.37 -13.59
N ALA A 179 22.54 53.36 -13.97
CA ALA A 179 23.21 54.43 -14.72
C ALA A 179 24.27 53.84 -15.68
N ALA A 180 23.83 53.42 -16.89
CA ALA A 180 24.45 53.50 -18.26
C ALA A 180 25.96 53.15 -18.53
N PRO A 181 26.44 53.01 -19.82
CA PRO A 181 25.92 52.29 -20.99
C PRO A 181 26.98 51.50 -21.84
N ALA A 182 26.49 50.76 -22.86
CA ALA A 182 27.06 50.41 -24.19
C ALA A 182 28.20 49.36 -24.38
N ALA A 183 27.96 48.35 -25.25
CA ALA A 183 28.60 48.17 -26.59
C ALA A 183 28.70 46.71 -27.11
N PHE A 184 28.40 46.54 -28.41
CA PHE A 184 29.02 45.66 -29.44
C PHE A 184 28.88 44.10 -29.42
N ALA A 185 28.28 43.55 -30.49
CA ALA A 185 28.95 42.73 -31.53
C ALA A 185 28.11 41.56 -32.09
N THR A 186 27.97 41.57 -33.40
CA THR A 186 27.29 40.66 -34.35
C THR A 186 28.13 39.47 -34.82
N HIS A 187 27.51 38.31 -35.12
CA HIS A 187 27.86 37.39 -36.24
C HIS A 187 26.88 36.18 -36.28
N GLN A 188 26.55 35.46 -37.34
CA GLN A 188 26.23 35.69 -38.76
C GLN A 188 25.59 34.35 -39.26
N GLN A 189 24.61 34.43 -40.16
CA GLN A 189 23.91 33.32 -40.81
C GLN A 189 24.78 32.51 -41.78
N GLN A 190 24.42 31.23 -41.99
CA GLN A 190 24.31 30.65 -43.33
C GLN A 190 23.33 29.46 -43.37
N ARG A 191 22.44 29.48 -44.38
CA ARG A 191 21.53 28.42 -44.84
C ARG A 191 22.21 27.57 -45.92
N GLN A 192 21.76 26.34 -46.14
CA GLN A 192 21.11 25.85 -47.40
C GLN A 192 20.64 24.36 -47.27
N PRO A 193 19.72 23.88 -48.15
CA PRO A 193 18.77 22.77 -47.88
C PRO A 193 18.92 21.53 -48.79
N VAL A 194 18.36 20.36 -48.43
CA VAL A 194 18.08 19.28 -49.42
C VAL A 194 16.85 18.39 -49.05
N GLN A 195 15.82 18.52 -49.89
CA GLN A 195 14.85 17.56 -50.47
C GLN A 195 13.97 16.59 -49.65
N LEU A 196 12.67 16.70 -49.95
CA LEU A 196 11.58 15.76 -49.76
C LEU A 196 11.59 14.66 -50.83
N ALA A 197 11.29 13.42 -50.43
CA ALA A 197 10.62 12.43 -51.27
C ALA A 197 9.58 11.70 -50.43
N GLY A 198 8.33 11.73 -50.88
CA GLY A 198 7.21 11.03 -50.25
C GLY A 198 7.07 9.60 -50.76
N SER A 199 6.52 8.74 -49.93
CA SER A 199 5.74 7.58 -50.36
C SER A 199 4.60 7.40 -49.37
N GLY A 200 3.38 7.57 -49.89
CA GLY A 200 2.15 7.39 -49.14
C GLY A 200 1.96 5.96 -48.66
N GLY A 201 1.35 5.84 -47.48
CA GLY A 201 0.86 4.59 -46.92
C GLY A 201 -0.23 4.91 -45.91
N CYS A 202 -1.49 4.85 -46.34
CA CYS A 202 -2.65 4.91 -45.48
C CYS A 202 -2.63 3.71 -44.52
N THR A 203 -2.34 3.94 -43.24
CA THR A 203 -2.55 2.94 -42.17
C THR A 203 -3.70 3.36 -41.26
N PRO A 204 -4.62 2.45 -40.89
CA PRO A 204 -5.88 2.77 -40.23
C PRO A 204 -5.69 3.34 -38.82
N PRO A 205 -6.62 4.20 -38.34
CA PRO A 205 -6.58 4.76 -36.99
C PRO A 205 -6.99 3.69 -35.97
N GLY A 206 -6.01 2.90 -35.51
CA GLY A 206 -6.28 1.86 -34.51
C GLY A 206 -5.07 1.21 -33.84
N ALA A 207 -3.85 1.39 -34.37
CA ALA A 207 -2.67 0.65 -33.90
C ALA A 207 -1.60 1.48 -33.15
N SER A 208 -1.68 2.81 -33.15
CA SER A 208 -0.61 3.66 -32.58
C SER A 208 -0.68 3.89 -31.06
N CYS A 209 -1.79 3.53 -30.39
CA CYS A 209 -1.94 3.74 -28.95
C CYS A 209 -1.33 2.62 -28.09
N ALA A 210 -1.24 1.38 -28.62
CA ALA A 210 -0.68 0.25 -27.90
C ALA A 210 0.86 0.26 -27.87
N ALA A 211 1.49 0.58 -29.01
CA ALA A 211 2.95 0.64 -29.13
C ALA A 211 3.58 1.74 -28.24
N ALA A 212 2.95 2.92 -28.15
CA ALA A 212 3.40 4.01 -27.29
C ALA A 212 3.24 3.71 -25.78
N SER A 213 2.30 2.84 -25.41
CA SER A 213 2.10 2.44 -24.01
C SER A 213 3.10 1.37 -23.56
N ASN A 214 3.55 0.52 -24.48
CA ASN A 214 4.54 -0.52 -24.22
C ASN A 214 5.97 0.05 -24.17
N SER A 215 6.31 1.02 -25.03
CA SER A 215 7.61 1.68 -25.00
C SER A 215 7.86 2.47 -23.71
N LEU A 216 6.83 3.17 -23.21
CA LEU A 216 6.91 3.95 -21.96
C LEU A 216 7.00 3.04 -20.72
N ARG A 217 6.43 1.84 -20.79
CA ARG A 217 6.52 0.82 -19.74
C ARG A 217 7.91 0.21 -19.66
N LEU A 218 8.50 -0.11 -20.82
CA LEU A 218 9.87 -0.60 -20.93
C LEU A 218 10.88 0.46 -20.44
N ALA A 219 10.66 1.74 -20.76
CA ALA A 219 11.50 2.86 -20.28
C ALA A 219 11.41 3.11 -18.77
N LEU A 220 10.25 2.85 -18.14
CA LEU A 220 10.07 2.89 -16.68
C LEU A 220 10.75 1.70 -15.99
N GLU A 221 10.75 0.53 -16.63
CA GLU A 221 11.38 -0.70 -16.13
C GLU A 221 12.91 -0.64 -16.24
N GLN A 222 13.42 0.07 -17.25
CA GLN A 222 14.85 0.37 -17.44
C GLN A 222 15.34 1.59 -16.65
N GLY A 223 14.47 2.26 -15.87
CA GLY A 223 14.85 3.36 -14.98
C GLY A 223 15.16 4.71 -15.66
N LEU A 224 14.96 4.83 -16.98
CA LEU A 224 15.26 6.05 -17.75
C LEU A 224 14.17 7.13 -17.62
N ALA A 225 12.96 6.77 -17.17
CA ALA A 225 11.84 7.70 -17.00
C ALA A 225 11.34 7.73 -15.55
N LYS A 226 11.12 8.93 -15.00
CA LYS A 226 10.50 9.10 -13.68
C LYS A 226 8.97 8.96 -13.80
N LYS A 227 8.36 8.14 -12.93
CA LYS A 227 6.91 8.01 -12.85
C LYS A 227 6.30 9.36 -12.46
N VAL A 228 5.46 9.93 -13.33
CA VAL A 228 4.78 11.19 -13.04
C VAL A 228 3.82 10.99 -11.88
N GLU A 229 4.20 11.50 -10.70
CA GLU A 229 3.33 11.53 -9.54
C GLU A 229 2.16 12.48 -9.80
N ARG A 230 0.94 11.99 -9.62
CA ARG A 230 -0.28 12.77 -9.82
C ARG A 230 -1.04 12.84 -8.52
N SER A 231 -1.53 14.03 -8.19
CA SER A 231 -2.31 14.27 -6.98
C SER A 231 -3.58 13.41 -6.97
N ARG A 232 -4.01 12.97 -5.79
CA ARG A 232 -5.23 12.17 -5.56
C ARG A 232 -6.47 12.79 -6.23
N LYS A 233 -6.53 14.13 -6.27
CA LYS A 233 -7.60 14.90 -6.94
C LYS A 233 -7.62 14.63 -8.46
N GLN A 234 -6.46 14.71 -9.12
CA GLN A 234 -6.31 14.49 -10.55
C GLN A 234 -6.64 13.04 -10.96
N LEU A 235 -6.28 12.05 -10.13
CA LEU A 235 -6.66 10.66 -10.36
C LEU A 235 -8.18 10.44 -10.27
N LYS A 236 -8.82 11.06 -9.27
CA LYS A 236 -10.28 10.94 -9.05
C LYS A 236 -11.05 11.59 -10.20
N GLU A 237 -10.58 12.74 -10.66
CA GLU A 237 -11.17 13.45 -11.78
C GLU A 237 -11.05 12.68 -13.10
N ARG A 238 -9.87 12.12 -13.40
CA ARG A 238 -9.68 11.26 -14.58
C ARG A 238 -10.62 10.05 -14.55
N LYS A 239 -10.71 9.36 -13.40
CA LYS A 239 -11.62 8.22 -13.22
C LYS A 239 -13.08 8.62 -13.43
N ASN A 240 -13.50 9.79 -12.96
CA ASN A 240 -14.86 10.29 -13.13
C ASN A 240 -15.15 10.66 -14.59
N ARG A 241 -14.19 11.25 -15.33
CA ARG A 241 -14.31 11.50 -16.77
C ARG A 241 -14.43 10.19 -17.54
N THR A 242 -13.59 9.19 -17.26
CA THR A 242 -13.66 7.88 -17.92
C THR A 242 -14.98 7.16 -17.61
N LYS A 243 -15.50 7.26 -16.39
CA LYS A 243 -16.82 6.70 -16.03
C LYS A 243 -17.98 7.41 -16.74
N LYS A 244 -17.86 8.73 -16.97
CA LYS A 244 -18.85 9.50 -17.74
C LYS A 244 -18.84 9.09 -19.21
N ILE A 245 -17.66 8.96 -19.82
CA ILE A 245 -17.50 8.51 -21.22
C ILE A 245 -18.02 7.08 -21.41
N ARG A 246 -17.74 6.18 -20.47
CA ARG A 246 -18.19 4.77 -20.53
C ARG A 246 -19.65 4.56 -20.11
N GLY A 247 -20.38 5.60 -19.70
CA GLY A 247 -21.78 5.48 -19.24
C GLY A 247 -22.00 4.78 -17.90
N ILE A 248 -20.95 4.29 -17.21
CA ILE A 248 -21.04 3.52 -15.95
C ILE A 248 -21.09 4.47 -14.71
N LYS A 249 -21.30 5.77 -14.92
CA LYS A 249 -21.43 6.71 -13.81
C LYS A 249 -22.76 6.43 -13.10
N LYS A 250 -22.71 5.69 -11.98
CA LYS A 250 -23.88 5.47 -11.11
C LYS A 250 -24.40 6.82 -10.64
N ASN A 251 -25.63 7.16 -11.02
CA ASN A 251 -26.35 8.27 -10.42
C ASN A 251 -26.69 7.87 -8.99
N LYS A 252 -26.48 8.78 -8.05
CA LYS A 252 -26.92 8.57 -6.66
C LYS A 252 -28.44 8.60 -6.72
N SER A 253 -29.09 7.48 -6.36
CA SER A 253 -30.54 7.45 -6.19
C SER A 253 -30.91 8.52 -5.16
N ALA A 254 -31.91 9.33 -5.51
CA ALA A 254 -32.49 10.36 -4.64
C ALA A 254 -33.06 9.72 -3.37
#